data_AF-A0A7S0L8R8-F1
#
_entry.id   AF-A0A7S0L8R8-F1
#
_cell.length_a   1.000
_cell.length_b   1.000
_cell.length_c   1.000
_cell.angle_alpha   90.00
_cell.angle_beta   90.00
_cell.angle_gamma   90.00
#
_symmetry.space_group_name_H-M   'P 1'
#
loop_
_entity.id
_entity.type
_entity.pdbx_description
1 polymer ?
#
loop_
_entity_poly.entity_id
_entity_poly.type
_entity_poly.pdbx_seq_one_letter_code
_entity_poly.pdbx_strand_id
1 'polypeptide(L)'
;GEVRVAVHRWRDVSSAPAASAALPINNGPRATSFVAAAFPIAPLLADSGCERTDCYVAVSFTPTGRQTPLASSHLWLSPFRYAELPRTTVSIDSVSTLAPDRALVSVSATATAAFVVLESMDVLGAFDDGGFLLPAGETLS
;
A
#
# COMPACT_ATOMS: atom_id res chain seq x y z
N GLY A 1 11.13 -10.12 -14.03
CA GLY A 1 10.34 -9.17 -13.22
C GLY A 1 11.01 -9.01 -11.89
N GLU A 2 10.45 -8.21 -11.00
CA GLU A 2 10.99 -7.95 -9.67
C GLU A 2 9.86 -8.02 -8.66
N VAL A 3 10.07 -8.73 -7.55
CA VAL A 3 9.29 -8.53 -6.33
C VAL A 3 10.06 -7.61 -5.42
N ARG A 4 9.40 -6.55 -4.96
CA ARG A 4 9.93 -5.64 -3.96
C ARG A 4 9.26 -5.93 -2.62
N VAL A 5 10.08 -6.08 -1.58
CA VAL A 5 9.64 -6.14 -0.19
C VAL A 5 10.12 -4.87 0.49
N ALA A 6 9.20 -4.10 1.04
CA ALA A 6 9.47 -2.78 1.59
C ALA A 6 8.89 -2.68 3.00
N VAL A 7 9.72 -2.27 3.96
CA VAL A 7 9.29 -1.96 5.34
C VAL A 7 8.98 -0.48 5.41
N HIS A 8 7.79 -0.17 5.91
CA HIS A 8 7.32 1.19 6.10
C HIS A 8 6.98 1.41 7.56
N ARG A 9 7.27 2.61 8.06
CA ARG A 9 6.83 3.04 9.39
C ARG A 9 5.45 3.63 9.30
N TRP A 10 4.59 3.29 10.26
CA TRP A 10 3.25 3.86 10.35
C TRP A 10 3.27 5.38 10.46
N ARG A 11 4.23 5.91 11.23
CA ARG A 11 4.32 7.33 11.60
C ARG A 11 5.04 8.20 10.58
N ASP A 12 5.68 7.61 9.57
CA ASP A 12 6.37 8.41 8.58
C ASP A 12 5.35 9.16 7.72
N VAL A 13 5.63 10.44 7.47
CA VAL A 13 4.79 11.32 6.64
C VAL A 13 5.13 11.18 5.14
N SER A 14 6.11 10.33 4.84
CA SER A 14 6.58 10.01 3.50
C SER A 14 6.09 8.62 3.13
N SER A 15 5.71 8.42 1.87
CA SER A 15 5.44 7.08 1.35
C SER A 15 6.71 6.28 1.03
N ALA A 16 7.89 6.89 1.15
CA ALA A 16 9.16 6.18 0.99
C ALA A 16 9.34 5.10 2.07
N PRO A 17 9.85 3.91 1.70
CA PRO A 17 10.11 2.86 2.68
C PRO A 17 11.31 3.17 3.56
N ALA A 18 11.26 2.74 4.82
CA ALA A 18 12.38 2.81 5.75
C ALA A 18 13.51 1.85 5.34
N ALA A 19 13.17 0.69 4.78
CA ALA A 19 14.11 -0.22 4.14
C ALA A 19 13.40 -1.01 3.03
N SER A 20 14.11 -1.38 1.97
CA SER A 20 13.54 -2.24 0.92
C SER A 20 14.56 -3.18 0.31
N ALA A 21 14.07 -4.32 -0.18
CA ALA A 21 14.83 -5.30 -0.93
C ALA A 21 14.11 -5.65 -2.23
N ALA A 22 14.90 -5.87 -3.28
CA ALA A 22 14.44 -6.29 -4.59
C ALA A 22 14.87 -7.74 -4.83
N LEU A 23 13.90 -8.58 -5.22
CA LEU A 23 14.11 -9.98 -5.55
C LEU A 23 13.85 -10.18 -7.04
N PRO A 24 14.87 -10.46 -7.85
CA PRO A 24 14.68 -10.73 -9.26
C PRO A 24 13.89 -12.02 -9.42
N ILE A 25 12.87 -11.99 -10.29
CA ILE A 25 12.09 -13.17 -10.64
C ILE A 25 12.25 -13.46 -12.13
N ASN A 26 12.73 -14.67 -12.42
CA ASN A 26 12.75 -15.22 -13.76
C ASN A 26 11.35 -15.68 -14.15
N ASN A 27 10.60 -14.77 -14.74
CA ASN A 27 9.31 -15.09 -15.34
C ASN A 27 9.55 -15.46 -16.80
N GLY A 28 9.39 -16.75 -17.13
CA GLY A 28 9.23 -17.16 -18.51
C GLY A 28 7.97 -16.52 -19.12
N PRO A 29 7.89 -16.37 -20.45
CA PRO A 29 6.81 -15.64 -21.13
C PRO A 29 5.39 -16.23 -20.97
N ARG A 30 5.23 -17.35 -20.25
CA ARG A 30 3.94 -18.04 -20.01
C ARG A 30 3.68 -18.37 -18.53
N ALA A 31 4.47 -17.87 -17.59
CA ALA A 31 4.25 -18.16 -16.17
C ALA A 31 2.98 -17.46 -15.67
N THR A 32 1.99 -18.26 -15.24
CA THR A 32 0.73 -17.77 -14.63
C THR A 32 0.80 -17.65 -13.11
N SER A 33 1.82 -18.27 -12.50
CA SER A 33 2.17 -18.12 -11.08
C SER A 33 3.68 -18.25 -10.93
N PHE A 34 4.22 -17.63 -9.90
CA PHE A 34 5.61 -17.78 -9.49
C PHE A 34 5.64 -17.85 -7.97
N VAL A 35 6.50 -18.71 -7.44
CA VAL A 35 6.76 -18.80 -6.00
C VAL A 35 8.16 -18.25 -5.80
N ALA A 36 8.26 -17.07 -5.19
CA ALA A 36 9.54 -16.59 -4.71
C ALA A 36 9.99 -17.45 -3.52
N ALA A 37 11.30 -17.69 -3.39
CA ALA A 37 11.84 -18.32 -2.18
C ALA A 37 11.45 -17.49 -0.94
N ALA A 38 11.34 -18.15 0.21
CA ALA A 38 11.05 -17.47 1.46
C ALA A 38 12.07 -16.34 1.69
N PHE A 39 11.59 -15.12 1.86
CA PHE A 39 12.43 -13.95 2.12
C PHE A 39 12.49 -13.68 3.63
N PRO A 40 13.67 -13.80 4.27
CA PRO A 40 13.79 -13.49 5.69
C PRO A 40 13.68 -11.97 5.87
N ILE A 41 12.62 -11.51 6.55
CA ILE A 41 12.40 -10.07 6.76
C ILE A 41 13.23 -9.48 7.89
N ALA A 42 13.79 -10.31 8.78
CA ALA A 42 14.52 -9.86 9.96
C ALA A 42 15.69 -8.90 9.65
N PRO A 43 16.54 -9.13 8.62
CA PRO A 43 17.57 -8.16 8.25
C PRO A 43 16.99 -6.81 7.83
N LEU A 44 15.88 -6.83 7.07
CA LEU A 44 15.22 -5.61 6.60
C LEU A 44 14.62 -4.81 7.76
N LEU A 45 14.07 -5.50 8.78
CA LEU A 45 13.61 -4.87 10.01
C LEU A 45 14.76 -4.24 10.80
N ALA A 46 15.88 -4.95 10.93
CA ALA A 46 17.06 -4.43 11.61
C ALA A 46 17.60 -3.16 10.91
N ASP A 47 17.71 -3.19 9.57
CA ASP A 47 18.17 -2.04 8.77
C ASP A 47 17.21 -0.85 8.86
N SER A 48 15.90 -1.12 8.91
CA SER A 48 14.88 -0.08 9.07
C SER A 48 14.86 0.56 10.45
N GLY A 49 15.50 -0.06 11.46
CA GLY A 49 15.39 0.35 12.87
C GLY A 49 13.97 0.35 13.42
N CYS A 50 13.06 -0.39 12.78
CA CYS A 50 11.67 -0.56 13.19
C CYS A 50 11.51 -1.67 14.22
N GLU A 51 10.54 -1.49 15.11
CA GLU A 51 9.93 -2.60 15.83
C GLU A 51 8.82 -3.27 14.98
N ARG A 52 8.08 -4.22 15.57
CA ARG A 52 6.94 -4.87 14.86
C ARG A 52 5.63 -4.12 15.03
N THR A 53 5.55 -3.24 16.02
CA THR A 53 4.35 -2.47 16.37
C THR A 53 4.30 -1.15 15.61
N ASP A 54 5.43 -0.59 15.23
CA ASP A 54 5.57 0.69 14.55
C ASP A 54 5.66 0.59 13.01
N CYS A 55 5.79 -0.63 12.47
CA CYS A 55 5.99 -0.85 11.03
C CYS A 55 5.07 -1.90 10.40
N TYR A 56 4.95 -1.79 9.08
CA TYR A 56 4.29 -2.75 8.22
C TYR A 56 5.14 -3.05 6.99
N VAL A 57 4.73 -4.05 6.22
CA VAL A 57 5.44 -4.50 5.03
C VAL A 57 4.54 -4.32 3.83
N ALA A 58 5.05 -3.66 2.80
CA ALA A 58 4.45 -3.67 1.47
C ALA A 58 5.23 -4.66 0.59
N VAL A 59 4.50 -5.50 -0.13
CA VAL A 59 5.04 -6.40 -1.14
C VAL A 59 4.44 -6.00 -2.48
N SER A 60 5.27 -5.71 -3.47
CA SER A 60 4.81 -5.35 -4.81
C SER A 60 5.53 -6.15 -5.88
N PHE A 61 4.84 -6.40 -6.99
CA PHE A 61 5.40 -7.14 -8.13
C PHE A 61 5.35 -6.30 -9.40
N THR A 62 6.51 -6.13 -10.03
CA THR A 62 6.67 -5.44 -11.31
C THR A 62 7.13 -6.43 -12.39
N PRO A 63 6.31 -6.71 -13.42
CA PRO A 63 6.72 -7.55 -14.54
C PRO A 63 7.91 -6.97 -15.30
N THR A 64 8.66 -7.85 -15.97
CA THR A 64 9.71 -7.39 -16.90
C THR A 64 9.10 -6.48 -17.97
N GLY A 65 9.72 -5.33 -18.21
CA GLY A 65 9.25 -4.37 -19.23
C GLY A 65 8.11 -3.46 -18.78
N ARG A 66 7.66 -3.54 -17.51
CA ARG A 66 6.77 -2.54 -16.91
C ARG A 66 7.54 -1.66 -15.92
N GLN A 67 7.08 -0.42 -15.77
CA GLN A 67 7.59 0.52 -14.77
C GLN A 67 6.76 0.51 -13.48
N THR A 68 5.46 0.17 -13.58
CA THR A 68 4.54 0.17 -12.44
C THR A 68 4.25 -1.25 -11.94
N PRO A 69 4.07 -1.43 -10.62
CA PRO A 69 3.64 -2.70 -10.06
C PRO A 69 2.27 -3.11 -10.62
N LEU A 70 2.08 -4.41 -10.86
CA LEU A 70 0.78 -4.98 -11.22
C LEU A 70 -0.08 -5.30 -10.00
N ALA A 71 0.56 -5.60 -8.88
CA ALA A 71 -0.10 -6.00 -7.65
C ALA A 71 0.73 -5.52 -6.47
N SER A 72 0.03 -5.06 -5.43
CA SER A 72 0.57 -4.77 -4.12
C SER A 72 -0.21 -5.55 -3.06
N SER A 73 0.46 -5.90 -1.98
CA SER A 73 -0.14 -6.48 -0.80
C SER A 73 0.56 -5.96 0.44
N HIS A 74 -0.14 -5.95 1.55
CA HIS A 74 0.37 -5.45 2.82
C HIS A 74 0.33 -6.54 3.89
N LEU A 75 1.39 -6.60 4.68
CA LEU A 75 1.49 -7.48 5.84
C LEU A 75 1.71 -6.64 7.10
N TRP A 76 0.84 -6.87 8.08
CA TRP A 76 0.92 -6.25 9.40
C TRP A 76 1.79 -7.10 10.32
N LEU A 77 2.82 -6.50 10.90
CA LEU A 77 3.82 -7.22 11.70
C LEU A 77 3.34 -7.53 13.12
N SER A 78 2.24 -6.90 13.54
CA SER A 78 1.55 -7.08 14.82
C SER A 78 0.04 -6.99 14.65
N PRO A 79 -0.76 -7.54 15.59
CA PRO A 79 -2.19 -7.24 15.65
C PRO A 79 -2.43 -5.74 15.81
N PHE A 80 -3.40 -5.18 15.08
CA PHE A 80 -3.69 -3.73 15.07
C PHE A 80 -3.91 -3.10 16.44
N ARG A 81 -4.47 -3.84 17.40
CA ARG A 81 -4.65 -3.37 18.79
C ARG A 81 -3.33 -3.06 19.53
N TYR A 82 -2.21 -3.58 19.02
CA TYR A 82 -0.87 -3.34 19.54
C TYR A 82 -0.03 -2.49 18.58
N ALA A 83 -0.53 -2.19 17.38
CA ALA A 83 0.18 -1.38 16.42
C ALA A 83 0.17 0.09 16.85
N GLU A 84 1.29 0.77 16.72
CA GLU A 84 1.47 2.18 17.02
C GLU A 84 1.00 3.07 15.85
N LEU A 85 -0.24 2.83 15.42
CA LEU A 85 -0.85 3.58 14.33
C LEU A 85 -0.95 5.08 14.69
N PRO A 86 -0.55 5.98 13.77
CA PRO A 86 -0.82 7.39 13.95
C PRO A 86 -2.33 7.63 13.92
N ARG A 87 -2.76 8.65 14.65
CA ARG A 87 -4.06 9.26 14.37
C ARG A 87 -3.94 9.99 13.03
N THR A 88 -4.92 9.79 12.17
CA THR A 88 -4.94 10.37 10.82
C THR A 88 -6.31 10.94 10.52
N THR A 89 -6.34 11.96 9.68
CA THR A 89 -7.55 12.51 9.08
C THR A 89 -7.50 12.19 7.61
N VAL A 90 -8.50 11.46 7.12
CA VAL A 90 -8.71 11.22 5.69
C VAL A 90 -9.60 12.35 5.16
N SER A 91 -9.19 12.98 4.07
CA SER A 91 -9.92 14.07 3.42
C SER A 91 -10.27 13.69 1.98
N ILE A 92 -11.42 14.17 1.51
CA ILE A 92 -11.74 14.19 0.08
C ILE A 92 -11.19 15.51 -0.47
N ASP A 93 -10.18 15.42 -1.33
CA ASP A 93 -9.51 16.57 -1.90
C ASP A 93 -10.28 17.13 -3.09
N SER A 94 -10.83 16.23 -3.91
CA SER A 94 -11.58 16.62 -5.11
C SER A 94 -12.58 15.55 -5.54
N VAL A 95 -13.62 16.00 -6.25
CA VAL A 95 -14.57 15.13 -6.96
C VAL A 95 -14.73 15.67 -8.36
N SER A 96 -14.50 14.84 -9.38
CA SER A 96 -14.67 15.24 -10.78
C SER A 96 -15.50 14.23 -11.57
N THR A 97 -16.33 14.71 -12.48
CA THR A 97 -17.17 13.84 -13.32
C THR A 97 -16.33 13.26 -14.46
N LEU A 98 -16.25 11.92 -14.53
CA LEU A 98 -15.60 11.22 -15.65
C LEU A 98 -16.60 10.87 -16.76
N ALA A 99 -17.82 10.51 -16.35
CA ALA A 99 -18.94 10.16 -17.23
C ALA A 99 -20.26 10.47 -16.49
N PRO A 100 -21.43 10.45 -17.17
CA PRO A 100 -22.71 10.71 -16.51
C PRO A 100 -23.02 9.81 -15.30
N ASP A 101 -22.41 8.63 -15.25
CA ASP A 101 -22.58 7.59 -14.23
C ASP A 101 -21.29 7.31 -13.43
N ARG A 102 -20.22 8.10 -13.63
CA ARG A 102 -18.92 7.87 -12.98
C ARG A 102 -18.28 9.17 -12.54
N ALA A 103 -17.83 9.19 -11.30
CA ALA A 103 -17.01 10.25 -10.74
C ALA A 103 -15.65 9.70 -10.31
N LEU A 104 -14.63 10.54 -10.38
CA LEU A 104 -13.32 10.33 -9.77
C LEU A 104 -13.31 11.05 -8.43
N VAL A 105 -12.91 10.37 -7.37
CA VAL A 105 -12.83 10.93 -6.01
C VAL A 105 -11.39 10.86 -5.57
N SER A 106 -10.76 12.02 -5.39
CA SER A 106 -9.39 12.09 -4.88
C SER A 106 -9.40 12.17 -3.36
N VAL A 107 -8.61 11.33 -2.71
CA VAL A 107 -8.50 11.27 -1.25
C VAL A 107 -7.05 11.34 -0.79
N SER A 108 -6.82 12.01 0.34
CA SER A 108 -5.52 12.09 1.01
C SER A 108 -5.64 11.83 2.50
N ALA A 109 -4.52 11.54 3.15
CA ALA A 109 -4.45 11.35 4.59
C ALA A 109 -3.26 12.10 5.20
N THR A 110 -3.47 12.68 6.40
CA THR A 110 -2.43 13.41 7.13
C THR A 110 -1.33 12.50 7.69
N ALA A 111 -1.63 11.22 7.86
CA ALA A 111 -0.71 10.13 8.15
C ALA A 111 -1.23 8.82 7.54
N THR A 112 -0.41 7.78 7.50
CA THR A 112 -0.78 6.49 6.89
C THR A 112 -2.06 5.94 7.53
N ALA A 113 -3.07 5.66 6.72
CA ALA A 113 -4.38 5.18 7.14
C ALA A 113 -4.64 3.76 6.60
N ALA A 114 -4.88 2.80 7.50
CA ALA A 114 -5.23 1.43 7.12
C ALA A 114 -6.74 1.23 7.09
N PHE A 115 -7.22 0.40 6.17
CA PHE A 115 -8.63 0.06 5.99
C PHE A 115 -9.52 1.29 5.73
N VAL A 116 -9.08 2.16 4.83
CA VAL A 116 -9.87 3.33 4.43
C VAL A 116 -11.12 2.85 3.69
N VAL A 117 -12.28 3.27 4.17
CA VAL A 117 -13.57 3.00 3.54
C VAL A 117 -14.24 4.35 3.30
N LEU A 118 -14.72 4.55 2.09
CA LEU A 118 -15.52 5.70 1.71
C LEU A 118 -16.99 5.27 1.69
N GLU A 119 -17.85 6.08 2.29
CA GLU A 119 -19.28 5.86 2.32
C GLU A 119 -19.99 7.14 1.89
N SER A 120 -21.04 7.00 1.08
CA SER A 120 -21.92 8.12 0.69
C SER A 120 -23.35 7.78 1.06
N MET A 121 -23.99 8.67 1.80
CA MET A 121 -25.41 8.56 2.13
C MET A 121 -26.30 9.25 1.09
N ASP A 122 -25.73 10.16 0.30
CA ASP A 122 -26.46 11.04 -0.62
C ASP A 122 -26.40 10.56 -2.08
N VAL A 123 -25.41 9.73 -2.42
CA VAL A 123 -25.20 9.23 -3.79
C VAL A 123 -25.33 7.70 -3.78
N LEU A 124 -26.29 7.19 -4.55
CA LEU A 124 -26.41 5.76 -4.79
C LEU A 124 -25.31 5.32 -5.77
N GLY A 125 -24.49 4.36 -5.34
CA GLY A 125 -23.40 3.84 -6.15
C GLY A 125 -22.47 2.95 -5.33
N ALA A 126 -21.30 2.65 -5.91
CA ALA A 126 -20.22 1.95 -5.24
C ALA A 126 -18.88 2.61 -5.60
N PHE A 127 -17.97 2.62 -4.64
CA PHE A 127 -16.56 2.91 -4.90
C PHE A 127 -15.90 1.68 -5.56
N ASP A 128 -14.91 1.92 -6.39
CA ASP A 128 -14.17 0.88 -7.11
C ASP A 128 -13.18 0.13 -6.20
N ASP A 129 -12.64 0.80 -5.20
CA ASP A 129 -11.81 0.23 -4.13
C ASP A 129 -12.37 0.56 -2.73
N GLY A 130 -12.13 -0.32 -1.78
CA GLY A 130 -12.59 -0.20 -0.40
C GLY A 130 -11.75 -1.05 0.56
N GLY A 131 -11.46 -0.50 1.74
CA GLY A 131 -10.60 -1.16 2.72
C GLY A 131 -9.11 -1.09 2.37
N PHE A 132 -8.70 -0.12 1.54
CA PHE A 132 -7.33 0.06 1.10
C PHE A 132 -6.43 0.70 2.15
N LEU A 133 -5.12 0.65 1.92
CA LEU A 133 -4.11 1.40 2.66
C LEU A 133 -3.87 2.72 1.93
N LEU A 134 -3.97 3.85 2.64
CA LEU A 134 -3.65 5.18 2.11
C LEU A 134 -2.35 5.67 2.76
N PRO A 135 -1.20 5.63 2.07
CA PRO A 135 0.07 6.10 2.60
C PRO A 135 0.05 7.59 2.92
N ALA A 136 0.80 8.00 3.94
CA ALA A 136 0.93 9.42 4.27
C ALA A 136 1.49 10.22 3.09
N GLY A 137 0.88 11.38 2.81
CA GLY A 137 1.34 12.30 1.77
C GLY A 137 1.01 11.86 0.34
N GLU A 138 0.30 10.74 0.15
CA GLU A 138 -0.22 10.33 -1.15
C GLU A 138 -1.67 10.77 -1.32
N THR A 139 -2.00 11.17 -2.55
CA THR A 139 -3.37 11.34 -3.02
C THR A 139 -3.69 10.17 -3.94
N LEU A 140 -4.71 9.39 -3.60
CA LEU A 140 -5.26 8.33 -4.44
C LEU A 140 -6.53 8.81 -5.11
N SER A 141 -6.86 8.29 -6.30
CA SER A 141 -8.03 8.68 -7.10
C SER A 141 -8.57 7.49 -7.88
#